data_AF-A0A973GE97-F1
#
_entry.id   AF-A0A973GE97-F1
#
_cell.length_a   1.000
_cell.length_b   1.000
_cell.length_c   1.000
_cell.angle_alpha   90.00
_cell.angle_beta   90.00
_cell.angle_gamma   90.00
#
_symmetry.space_group_name_H-M   'P 1'
#
loop_
_entity.id
_entity.type
_entity.pdbx_description
1 polymer ?
#
loop_
_entity_poly.entity_id
_entity_poly.type
_entity_poly.pdbx_seq_one_letter_code
_entity_poly.pdbx_strand_id
1 'polypeptide(L)'
;MKRYRWTRLEPDPSLVQTLSEAINVSNPIAASLCNRGISSFEEARLFFRPSLDDVPSPFLFLHMERAVERILRAVADGERIMIYGDYDVDGTTGTAVLSLFLLERGADVCHYINDRFTEGYGLSEAGIAFAVERKVSLIVTVDCGVRAIEEVSQCKAKGIEVIVCDHHEADGLPDAYAILNPKVKGNGYPFRELCGCGVALKLIQAIVETEGGDRECWSRYLDFVAIATAADLVSLQQENRAYLSEGIKLIRSSPRASLSEMASFIKVVPADFVMMNITFGIAPRINAAGRMESAHTAIKWMLSSGQEEARRYAAELEEMNTRRREIDAGITAKAESMVAGHCASFCSSIVLYDEEWHLGVLGIVASKILDKYGLPTVIMGRMNGLIKGSVRSVENLNIYDVLQECSEHLDQFGGHHQAAGLTLRPEQLSAFRKRFDEVCSEQLSVEARQKELLIDAELALEDITPKFMKVLEQFSPFGFGNREPLFVTTPCRLVGKPKLLKERHVKFMVQSGRSPSFEVIGFDRPDIFADFDRYEGSPRVLLVCIPEKKNWNGREYVQLRLKDMSIV
;
A
#
# COMPACT_ATOMS: atom_id res chain seq x y z
N MET A 1 17.49 25.40 0.10
CA MET A 1 18.42 24.66 0.98
C MET A 1 17.88 23.26 1.22
N LYS A 2 18.70 22.36 1.81
CA LYS A 2 18.30 20.97 2.12
C LYS A 2 17.06 20.95 3.01
N ARG A 3 16.02 20.25 2.59
CA ARG A 3 14.82 20.00 3.40
C ARG A 3 14.96 18.74 4.23
N TYR A 4 15.74 17.78 3.73
CA TYR A 4 15.87 16.45 4.32
C TYR A 4 17.27 16.25 4.88
N ARG A 5 17.37 15.35 5.87
CA ARG A 5 18.65 14.75 6.23
C ARG A 5 19.05 13.77 5.12
N TRP A 6 20.26 13.89 4.58
CA TRP A 6 20.75 13.02 3.52
C TRP A 6 21.66 11.95 4.12
N THR A 7 21.29 10.69 3.97
CA THR A 7 22.05 9.56 4.50
C THR A 7 22.42 8.65 3.35
N ARG A 8 23.72 8.58 3.05
CA ARG A 8 24.25 7.68 2.02
C ARG A 8 24.32 6.27 2.60
N LEU A 9 23.81 5.30 1.86
CA LEU A 9 24.02 3.90 2.18
C LEU A 9 25.41 3.47 1.70
N GLU A 10 26.09 2.66 2.50
CA GLU A 10 27.46 2.23 2.27
C GLU A 10 27.52 0.69 2.23
N PRO A 11 27.13 0.06 1.10
CA PRO A 11 27.30 -1.39 0.93
C PRO A 11 28.79 -1.74 0.80
N ASP A 12 29.15 -3.01 1.05
CA ASP A 12 30.52 -3.49 0.90
C ASP A 12 31.04 -3.23 -0.53
N PRO A 13 32.08 -2.39 -0.71
CA PRO A 13 32.59 -2.03 -2.03
C PRO A 13 33.07 -3.25 -2.84
N SER A 14 33.55 -4.30 -2.18
CA SER A 14 34.00 -5.53 -2.85
C SER A 14 32.82 -6.28 -3.45
N LEU A 15 31.71 -6.43 -2.71
CA LEU A 15 30.47 -7.03 -3.21
C LEU A 15 29.88 -6.23 -4.37
N VAL A 16 29.89 -4.90 -4.27
CA VAL A 16 29.43 -4.03 -5.36
C VAL A 16 30.22 -4.28 -6.63
N GLN A 17 31.55 -4.34 -6.55
CA GLN A 17 32.40 -4.57 -7.71
C GLN A 17 32.18 -5.98 -8.30
N THR A 18 32.17 -7.01 -7.46
CA THR A 18 31.92 -8.40 -7.89
C THR A 18 30.57 -8.54 -8.57
N LEU A 19 29.51 -7.99 -7.99
CA LEU A 19 28.17 -8.05 -8.57
C LEU A 19 28.10 -7.25 -9.88
N SER A 20 28.65 -6.04 -9.90
CA SER A 20 28.73 -5.16 -11.07
C SER A 20 29.32 -5.88 -12.29
N GLU A 21 30.43 -6.59 -12.09
CA GLU A 21 31.08 -7.40 -13.11
C GLU A 21 30.24 -8.62 -13.50
N ALA A 22 29.70 -9.36 -12.51
CA ALA A 22 28.95 -10.59 -12.74
C ALA A 22 27.67 -10.39 -13.58
N ILE A 23 26.96 -9.27 -13.37
CA ILE A 23 25.72 -8.96 -14.13
C ILE A 23 25.92 -7.86 -15.18
N ASN A 24 27.17 -7.40 -15.38
CA ASN A 24 27.55 -6.40 -16.38
C ASN A 24 26.73 -5.09 -16.27
N VAL A 25 26.68 -4.50 -15.09
CA VAL A 25 26.00 -3.21 -14.81
C VAL A 25 27.00 -2.15 -14.33
N SER A 26 26.54 -0.93 -14.05
CA SER A 26 27.39 0.10 -13.45
C SER A 26 27.37 0.01 -11.91
N ASN A 27 28.42 0.52 -11.26
CA ASN A 27 28.54 0.48 -9.80
C ASN A 27 27.36 1.14 -9.05
N PRO A 28 26.74 2.24 -9.50
CA PRO A 28 25.55 2.78 -8.83
C PRO A 28 24.35 1.80 -8.86
N ILE A 29 24.21 1.00 -9.93
CA ILE A 29 23.17 -0.03 -10.03
C ILE A 29 23.49 -1.20 -9.09
N ALA A 30 24.73 -1.70 -9.12
CA ALA A 30 25.15 -2.79 -8.24
C ALA A 30 25.05 -2.40 -6.76
N ALA A 31 25.47 -1.17 -6.39
CA ALA A 31 25.30 -0.63 -5.04
C ALA A 31 23.82 -0.58 -4.62
N SER A 32 22.93 -0.17 -5.54
CA SER A 32 21.48 -0.20 -5.28
C SER A 32 20.99 -1.62 -4.99
N LEU A 33 21.47 -2.65 -5.70
CA LEU A 33 21.13 -4.05 -5.40
C LEU A 33 21.69 -4.51 -4.05
N CYS A 34 22.96 -4.24 -3.75
CA CYS A 34 23.57 -4.63 -2.48
C CYS A 34 22.86 -4.00 -1.28
N ASN A 35 22.42 -2.75 -1.40
CA ASN A 35 21.61 -2.06 -0.39
C ASN A 35 20.22 -2.69 -0.16
N ARG A 36 19.77 -3.57 -1.06
CA ARG A 36 18.54 -4.38 -0.93
C ARG A 36 18.82 -5.80 -0.44
N GLY A 37 20.06 -6.09 -0.02
CA GLY A 37 20.51 -7.44 0.34
C GLY A 37 20.75 -8.37 -0.85
N ILE A 38 20.79 -7.84 -2.08
CA ILE A 38 21.05 -8.62 -3.30
C ILE A 38 22.54 -8.50 -3.62
N SER A 39 23.28 -9.58 -3.41
CA SER A 39 24.74 -9.59 -3.49
C SER A 39 25.31 -10.66 -4.41
N SER A 40 24.47 -11.56 -4.92
CA SER A 40 24.87 -12.61 -5.85
C SER A 40 24.18 -12.51 -7.22
N PHE A 41 24.74 -13.23 -8.20
CA PHE A 41 24.15 -13.34 -9.55
C PHE A 41 22.74 -13.93 -9.51
N GLU A 42 22.51 -14.99 -8.74
CA GLU A 42 21.20 -15.65 -8.67
C GLU A 42 20.14 -14.77 -8.01
N GLU A 43 20.48 -14.06 -6.91
CA GLU A 43 19.56 -13.11 -6.30
C GLU A 43 19.20 -11.97 -7.26
N ALA A 44 20.18 -11.46 -8.02
CA ALA A 44 19.93 -10.43 -9.03
C ALA A 44 19.08 -10.97 -10.20
N ARG A 45 19.29 -12.22 -10.63
CA ARG A 45 18.47 -12.88 -11.65
C ARG A 45 17.01 -12.95 -11.19
N LEU A 46 16.75 -13.45 -9.98
CA LEU A 46 15.41 -13.53 -9.41
C LEU A 46 14.75 -12.15 -9.26
N PHE A 47 15.53 -11.14 -8.86
CA PHE A 47 15.03 -9.77 -8.74
C PHE A 47 14.61 -9.15 -10.08
N PHE A 48 15.42 -9.30 -11.13
CA PHE A 48 15.14 -8.74 -12.45
C PHE A 48 14.22 -9.59 -13.32
N ARG A 49 14.09 -10.88 -13.01
CA ARG A 49 13.26 -11.86 -13.73
C ARG A 49 12.40 -12.64 -12.74
N PRO A 50 11.47 -11.96 -12.04
CA PRO A 50 10.57 -12.67 -11.15
C PRO A 50 9.74 -13.67 -11.97
N SER A 51 9.67 -14.92 -11.51
CA SER A 51 8.97 -16.02 -12.18
C SER A 51 7.96 -16.68 -11.24
N LEU A 52 6.90 -17.22 -11.81
CA LEU A 52 5.96 -18.11 -11.10
C LEU A 52 6.54 -19.51 -10.85
N ASP A 53 7.66 -19.87 -11.50
CA ASP A 53 8.37 -21.13 -11.24
C ASP A 53 9.06 -21.14 -9.87
N ASP A 54 9.43 -19.97 -9.37
CA ASP A 54 10.16 -19.81 -8.10
C ASP A 54 9.22 -19.66 -6.89
N VAL A 55 7.92 -19.87 -7.10
CA VAL A 55 6.87 -19.73 -6.09
C VAL A 55 6.78 -21.03 -5.26
N PRO A 56 6.90 -20.99 -3.92
CA PRO A 56 6.81 -22.16 -3.06
C PRO A 56 5.46 -22.90 -3.16
N SER A 57 5.48 -24.22 -2.98
CA SER A 57 4.27 -25.03 -2.93
C SER A 57 3.32 -24.56 -1.84
N PRO A 58 2.01 -24.45 -2.12
CA PRO A 58 1.02 -24.04 -1.12
C PRO A 58 0.87 -25.07 0.01
N PHE A 59 1.25 -26.34 -0.19
CA PHE A 59 1.19 -27.38 0.85
C PHE A 59 2.23 -27.22 1.97
N LEU A 60 3.13 -26.23 1.86
CA LEU A 60 4.01 -25.84 2.97
C LEU A 60 3.27 -25.05 4.07
N PHE A 61 2.03 -24.61 3.82
CA PHE A 61 1.16 -24.08 4.87
C PHE A 61 0.65 -25.19 5.79
N LEU A 62 0.72 -24.96 7.10
CA LEU A 62 0.42 -25.95 8.14
C LEU A 62 -0.94 -26.66 7.98
N HIS A 63 -1.99 -25.94 7.58
CA HIS A 63 -3.35 -26.49 7.46
C HIS A 63 -3.87 -26.57 6.02
N MET A 64 -3.00 -26.48 5.01
CA MET A 64 -3.45 -26.40 3.60
C MET A 64 -4.23 -27.65 3.17
N GLU A 65 -3.69 -28.84 3.40
CA GLU A 65 -4.36 -30.11 3.04
C GLU A 65 -5.76 -30.20 3.64
N ARG A 66 -5.87 -29.90 4.95
CA ARG A 66 -7.13 -29.91 5.69
C ARG A 66 -8.14 -28.89 5.13
N ALA A 67 -7.68 -27.69 4.76
CA ALA A 67 -8.55 -26.67 4.16
C ALA A 67 -9.07 -27.09 2.78
N VAL A 68 -8.19 -27.64 1.93
CA VAL A 68 -8.54 -28.13 0.58
C VAL A 68 -9.57 -29.24 0.65
N GLU A 69 -9.32 -30.28 1.46
CA GLU A 69 -10.23 -31.41 1.63
C GLU A 69 -11.64 -30.93 2.05
N ARG A 70 -11.69 -29.97 2.98
CA ARG A 70 -12.95 -29.46 3.50
C ARG A 70 -13.76 -28.68 2.48
N ILE A 71 -13.09 -27.84 1.68
CA ILE A 71 -13.74 -27.07 0.63
C ILE A 71 -14.25 -28.01 -0.46
N LEU A 72 -13.43 -28.96 -0.91
CA LEU A 72 -13.84 -29.95 -1.91
C LEU A 72 -15.03 -30.79 -1.44
N ARG A 73 -15.07 -31.16 -0.15
CA ARG A 73 -16.25 -31.81 0.46
C ARG A 73 -17.49 -30.92 0.42
N ALA A 74 -17.38 -29.64 0.82
CA ALA A 74 -18.51 -28.71 0.73
C ALA A 74 -19.06 -28.60 -0.69
N VAL A 75 -18.18 -28.52 -1.69
CA VAL A 75 -18.57 -28.46 -3.10
C VAL A 75 -19.29 -29.76 -3.52
N ALA A 76 -18.73 -30.93 -3.19
CA ALA A 76 -19.31 -32.22 -3.55
C ALA A 76 -20.68 -32.47 -2.89
N ASP A 77 -20.83 -32.06 -1.63
CA ASP A 77 -22.06 -32.25 -0.85
C ASP A 77 -23.11 -31.16 -1.10
N GLY A 78 -22.82 -30.16 -1.96
CA GLY A 78 -23.71 -29.04 -2.24
C GLY A 78 -23.95 -28.14 -1.03
N GLU A 79 -22.99 -28.10 -0.10
CA GLU A 79 -23.04 -27.21 1.05
C GLU A 79 -22.88 -25.75 0.62
N ARG A 80 -23.58 -24.84 1.32
CA ARG A 80 -23.38 -23.41 1.11
C ARG A 80 -22.11 -22.93 1.79
N ILE A 81 -21.23 -22.34 0.98
CA ILE A 81 -19.98 -21.71 1.41
C ILE A 81 -20.15 -20.19 1.44
N MET A 82 -19.79 -19.55 2.54
CA MET A 82 -19.71 -18.08 2.61
C MET A 82 -18.27 -17.62 2.55
N ILE A 83 -17.94 -16.75 1.59
CA ILE A 83 -16.66 -16.05 1.58
C ILE A 83 -16.83 -14.74 2.36
N TYR A 84 -16.03 -14.58 3.41
CA TYR A 84 -16.11 -13.44 4.31
C TYR A 84 -14.84 -12.60 4.18
N GLY A 85 -14.94 -11.35 3.75
CA GLY A 85 -13.78 -10.49 3.57
C GLY A 85 -13.87 -9.19 4.36
N ASP A 86 -12.71 -8.57 4.62
CA ASP A 86 -12.68 -7.20 5.12
C ASP A 86 -13.11 -6.17 4.06
N TYR A 87 -13.46 -4.95 4.50
CA TYR A 87 -14.01 -3.89 3.66
C TYR A 87 -13.00 -3.18 2.76
N ASP A 88 -11.71 -3.46 2.89
CA ASP A 88 -10.67 -2.81 2.10
C ASP A 88 -10.36 -3.55 0.79
N VAL A 89 -9.30 -3.14 0.10
CA VAL A 89 -8.96 -3.71 -1.21
C VAL A 89 -8.52 -5.17 -1.10
N ASP A 90 -7.79 -5.55 -0.06
CA ASP A 90 -7.25 -6.90 0.05
C ASP A 90 -8.36 -7.90 0.39
N GLY A 91 -9.17 -7.59 1.41
CA GLY A 91 -10.35 -8.36 1.76
C GLY A 91 -11.37 -8.48 0.61
N THR A 92 -11.68 -7.38 -0.08
CA THR A 92 -12.65 -7.41 -1.19
C THR A 92 -12.13 -8.15 -2.42
N THR A 93 -10.86 -7.95 -2.81
CA THR A 93 -10.29 -8.65 -3.96
C THR A 93 -10.13 -10.14 -3.69
N GLY A 94 -9.66 -10.52 -2.51
CA GLY A 94 -9.54 -11.91 -2.11
C GLY A 94 -10.91 -12.62 -2.04
N THR A 95 -11.93 -11.93 -1.55
CA THR A 95 -13.32 -12.42 -1.57
C THR A 95 -13.81 -12.66 -2.99
N ALA A 96 -13.56 -11.70 -3.90
CA ALA A 96 -13.96 -11.84 -5.30
C ALA A 96 -13.22 -12.98 -6.01
N VAL A 97 -11.92 -13.14 -5.77
CA VAL A 97 -11.07 -14.20 -6.36
C VAL A 97 -11.56 -15.59 -5.95
N LEU A 98 -11.77 -15.84 -4.64
CA LEU A 98 -12.31 -17.14 -4.19
C LEU A 98 -13.73 -17.37 -4.69
N SER A 99 -14.57 -16.32 -4.70
CA SER A 99 -15.95 -16.44 -5.19
C SER A 99 -15.98 -16.86 -6.66
N LEU A 100 -15.19 -16.19 -7.53
CA LEU A 100 -15.09 -16.57 -8.95
C LEU A 100 -14.64 -18.03 -9.11
N PHE A 101 -13.58 -18.41 -8.41
CA PHE A 101 -13.00 -19.74 -8.51
C PHE A 101 -13.95 -20.87 -8.10
N LEU A 102 -14.70 -20.67 -7.01
CA LEU A 102 -15.65 -21.66 -6.49
C LEU A 102 -16.95 -21.70 -7.30
N LEU A 103 -17.43 -20.55 -7.77
CA LEU A 103 -18.59 -20.50 -8.67
C LEU A 103 -18.31 -21.23 -10.00
N GLU A 104 -17.09 -21.11 -10.53
CA GLU A 104 -16.64 -21.86 -11.72
C GLU A 104 -16.65 -23.38 -11.50
N ARG A 105 -16.57 -23.85 -10.24
CA ARG A 105 -16.67 -25.26 -9.83
C ARG A 105 -18.08 -25.71 -9.44
N GLY A 106 -19.08 -24.84 -9.62
CA GLY A 106 -20.47 -25.14 -9.31
C GLY A 106 -20.82 -25.13 -7.82
N ALA A 107 -19.99 -24.53 -6.97
CA ALA A 107 -20.28 -24.37 -5.55
C ALA A 107 -21.45 -23.40 -5.29
N ASP A 108 -22.26 -23.63 -4.25
CA ASP A 108 -23.22 -22.65 -3.74
C ASP A 108 -22.49 -21.63 -2.86
N VAL A 109 -22.16 -20.47 -3.44
CA VAL A 109 -21.37 -19.43 -2.78
C VAL A 109 -22.22 -18.20 -2.46
N CYS A 110 -22.15 -17.72 -1.23
CA CYS A 110 -22.51 -16.35 -0.87
C CYS A 110 -21.28 -15.58 -0.37
N HIS A 111 -21.36 -14.26 -0.32
CA HIS A 111 -20.28 -13.42 0.20
C HIS A 111 -20.82 -12.42 1.22
N TYR A 112 -19.97 -12.08 2.18
CA TYR A 112 -20.24 -11.06 3.18
C TYR A 112 -18.99 -10.19 3.35
N ILE A 113 -19.19 -8.88 3.44
CA ILE A 113 -18.14 -7.91 3.74
C ILE A 113 -18.62 -7.10 4.94
N ASN A 114 -17.84 -7.06 6.02
CA ASN A 114 -18.20 -6.31 7.23
C ASN A 114 -18.26 -4.80 6.97
N ASP A 115 -19.17 -4.11 7.66
CA ASP A 115 -19.25 -2.66 7.65
C ASP A 115 -18.22 -2.03 8.59
N ARG A 116 -17.38 -1.15 8.05
CA ARG A 116 -16.31 -0.46 8.78
C ARG A 116 -16.80 0.35 9.98
N PHE A 117 -17.99 0.93 9.90
CA PHE A 117 -18.50 1.89 10.88
C PHE A 117 -19.34 1.23 11.96
N THR A 118 -20.16 0.25 11.59
CA THR A 118 -21.08 -0.43 12.51
C THR A 118 -20.50 -1.70 13.11
N GLU A 119 -19.68 -2.44 12.36
CA GLU A 119 -19.14 -3.73 12.78
C GLU A 119 -17.64 -3.65 13.12
N GLY A 120 -16.92 -2.70 12.52
CA GLY A 120 -15.48 -2.58 12.71
C GLY A 120 -14.72 -3.54 11.81
N TYR A 121 -13.55 -4.01 12.26
CA TYR A 121 -12.69 -4.91 11.50
C TYR A 121 -12.89 -6.36 11.95
N GLY A 122 -12.94 -7.29 10.99
CA GLY A 122 -12.95 -8.73 11.23
C GLY A 122 -14.33 -9.38 11.27
N LEU A 123 -14.35 -10.67 11.65
CA LEU A 123 -15.57 -11.45 11.77
C LEU A 123 -16.49 -10.81 12.83
N SER A 124 -17.75 -10.58 12.47
CA SER A 124 -18.71 -9.84 13.31
C SER A 124 -19.93 -10.68 13.69
N GLU A 125 -20.61 -10.31 14.77
CA GLU A 125 -21.87 -10.95 15.17
C GLU A 125 -22.95 -10.87 14.06
N ALA A 126 -23.04 -9.72 13.37
CA ALA A 126 -23.98 -9.52 12.26
C ALA A 126 -23.65 -10.44 11.08
N GLY A 127 -22.37 -10.62 10.77
CA GLY A 127 -21.88 -11.56 9.78
C GLY A 127 -22.21 -13.02 10.11
N ILE A 128 -22.04 -13.41 11.37
CA ILE A 128 -22.44 -14.74 11.85
C ILE A 128 -23.96 -14.91 11.77
N ALA A 129 -24.74 -13.91 12.16
CA ALA A 129 -26.19 -13.95 12.06
C ALA A 129 -26.65 -14.11 10.61
N PHE A 130 -26.02 -13.41 9.67
CA PHE A 130 -26.25 -13.57 8.24
C PHE A 130 -25.93 -15.00 7.76
N ALA A 131 -24.80 -15.57 8.21
CA ALA A 131 -24.42 -16.94 7.87
C ALA A 131 -25.48 -17.96 8.30
N VAL A 132 -26.02 -17.80 9.51
CA VAL A 132 -27.10 -18.64 10.06
C VAL A 132 -28.38 -18.49 9.26
N GLU A 133 -28.80 -17.25 8.96
CA GLU A 133 -29.98 -16.96 8.14
C GLU A 133 -29.88 -17.63 6.77
N ARG A 134 -28.68 -17.60 6.17
CA ARG A 134 -28.40 -18.17 4.86
C ARG A 134 -28.13 -19.66 4.87
N LYS A 135 -28.16 -20.32 6.03
CA LYS A 135 -27.85 -21.76 6.21
C LYS A 135 -26.47 -22.14 5.67
N VAL A 136 -25.47 -21.31 5.97
CA VAL A 136 -24.07 -21.55 5.63
C VAL A 136 -23.52 -22.68 6.49
N SER A 137 -22.82 -23.63 5.88
CA SER A 137 -22.12 -24.72 6.59
C SER A 137 -20.64 -24.41 6.80
N LEU A 138 -20.05 -23.63 5.88
CA LEU A 138 -18.62 -23.31 5.86
C LEU A 138 -18.41 -21.81 5.59
N ILE A 139 -17.66 -21.15 6.46
CA ILE A 139 -17.13 -19.81 6.22
C ILE A 139 -15.66 -19.92 5.83
N VAL A 140 -15.27 -19.25 4.75
CA VAL A 140 -13.86 -19.01 4.41
C VAL A 140 -13.60 -17.52 4.56
N THR A 141 -12.87 -17.13 5.60
CA THR A 141 -12.51 -15.72 5.81
C THR A 141 -11.31 -15.37 4.94
N VAL A 142 -11.24 -14.12 4.48
CA VAL A 142 -10.14 -13.56 3.69
C VAL A 142 -9.73 -12.23 4.30
N ASP A 143 -8.42 -12.07 4.52
CA ASP A 143 -7.83 -10.87 5.10
C ASP A 143 -8.37 -10.51 6.50
N CYS A 144 -8.93 -11.51 7.18
CA CYS A 144 -9.41 -11.40 8.55
C CYS A 144 -9.59 -12.78 9.18
N GLY A 145 -9.83 -12.78 10.49
CA GLY A 145 -10.25 -13.97 11.24
C GLY A 145 -9.17 -14.58 12.13
N VAL A 146 -7.87 -14.29 11.93
CA VAL A 146 -6.80 -14.89 12.76
C VAL A 146 -6.85 -14.45 14.23
N ARG A 147 -7.52 -13.32 14.52
CA ARG A 147 -7.74 -12.80 15.88
C ARG A 147 -9.15 -13.08 16.42
N ALA A 148 -10.02 -13.69 15.62
CA ALA A 148 -11.46 -13.82 15.90
C ALA A 148 -11.79 -15.04 16.80
N ILE A 149 -11.20 -15.08 18.00
CA ILE A 149 -11.29 -16.24 18.91
C ILE A 149 -12.74 -16.50 19.34
N GLU A 150 -13.42 -15.46 19.79
CA GLU A 150 -14.79 -15.56 20.31
C GLU A 150 -15.77 -15.84 19.15
N GLU A 151 -15.62 -15.15 18.05
CA GLU A 151 -16.50 -15.22 16.88
C GLU A 151 -16.40 -16.59 16.18
N VAL A 152 -15.19 -17.16 16.07
CA VAL A 152 -15.03 -18.54 15.56
C VAL A 152 -15.67 -19.56 16.52
N SER A 153 -15.55 -19.35 17.84
CA SER A 153 -16.25 -20.18 18.83
C SER A 153 -17.77 -20.09 18.69
N GLN A 154 -18.30 -18.89 18.42
CA GLN A 154 -19.72 -18.68 18.15
C GLN A 154 -20.17 -19.40 16.86
N CYS A 155 -19.41 -19.32 15.78
CA CYS A 155 -19.68 -20.08 14.55
C CYS A 155 -19.76 -21.58 14.83
N LYS A 156 -18.76 -22.12 15.56
CA LYS A 156 -18.70 -23.53 15.93
C LYS A 156 -19.92 -23.97 16.75
N ALA A 157 -20.35 -23.15 17.72
CA ALA A 157 -21.55 -23.40 18.53
C ALA A 157 -22.84 -23.43 17.69
N LYS A 158 -22.86 -22.75 16.54
CA LYS A 158 -23.98 -22.75 15.58
C LYS A 158 -23.83 -23.80 14.47
N GLY A 159 -22.81 -24.67 14.55
CA GLY A 159 -22.55 -25.72 13.56
C GLY A 159 -21.92 -25.22 12.26
N ILE A 160 -21.30 -24.04 12.28
CA ILE A 160 -20.63 -23.44 11.12
C ILE A 160 -19.12 -23.62 11.28
N GLU A 161 -18.49 -24.30 10.34
CA GLU A 161 -17.03 -24.45 10.31
C GLU A 161 -16.38 -23.20 9.69
N VAL A 162 -15.18 -22.84 10.15
CA VAL A 162 -14.45 -21.66 9.67
C VAL A 162 -13.07 -22.05 9.19
N ILE A 163 -12.72 -21.67 7.96
CA ILE A 163 -11.36 -21.67 7.42
C ILE A 163 -10.89 -20.23 7.37
N VAL A 164 -9.74 -19.94 7.98
CA VAL A 164 -9.16 -18.60 8.03
C VAL A 164 -8.07 -18.47 6.98
N CYS A 165 -8.24 -17.57 5.99
CA CYS A 165 -7.18 -17.12 5.08
C CYS A 165 -6.78 -15.70 5.48
N ASP A 166 -5.64 -15.55 6.14
CA ASP A 166 -5.25 -14.27 6.74
C ASP A 166 -3.72 -14.11 6.69
N HIS A 167 -3.24 -12.90 6.90
CA HIS A 167 -1.82 -12.54 6.90
C HIS A 167 -1.43 -11.60 8.05
N HIS A 168 -2.36 -11.30 8.96
CA HIS A 168 -2.11 -10.50 10.16
C HIS A 168 -1.34 -11.29 11.23
N GLU A 169 -0.64 -10.57 12.12
CA GLU A 169 -0.02 -11.18 13.30
C GLU A 169 -1.05 -11.41 14.41
N ALA A 170 -0.87 -12.46 15.21
CA ALA A 170 -1.72 -12.75 16.35
C ALA A 170 -0.94 -13.41 17.50
N ASP A 171 -1.27 -13.02 18.73
CA ASP A 171 -0.70 -13.58 19.96
C ASP A 171 -1.42 -14.87 20.41
N GLY A 172 -2.68 -15.03 20.02
CA GLY A 172 -3.51 -16.22 20.21
C GLY A 172 -4.28 -16.54 18.94
N LEU A 173 -4.66 -17.81 18.76
CA LEU A 173 -5.33 -18.29 17.55
C LEU A 173 -6.74 -18.81 17.88
N PRO A 174 -7.74 -18.58 17.00
CA PRO A 174 -9.05 -19.18 17.14
C PRO A 174 -9.00 -20.70 16.93
N ASP A 175 -9.95 -21.42 17.53
CA ASP A 175 -10.17 -22.85 17.26
C ASP A 175 -10.96 -23.05 15.94
N ALA A 176 -10.37 -22.57 14.85
CA ALA A 176 -10.91 -22.68 13.50
C ALA A 176 -10.68 -24.08 12.91
N TYR A 177 -11.47 -24.46 11.90
CA TYR A 177 -11.26 -25.73 11.19
C TYR A 177 -9.90 -25.75 10.49
N ALA A 178 -9.50 -24.65 9.86
CA ALA A 178 -8.14 -24.49 9.35
C ALA A 178 -7.72 -23.03 9.44
N ILE A 179 -6.41 -22.80 9.59
CA ILE A 179 -5.81 -21.47 9.59
C ILE A 179 -4.67 -21.49 8.58
N LEU A 180 -4.85 -20.72 7.51
CA LEU A 180 -3.86 -20.44 6.48
C LEU A 180 -3.36 -19.03 6.73
N ASN A 181 -2.24 -18.91 7.43
CA ASN A 181 -1.58 -17.63 7.66
C ASN A 181 -0.07 -17.84 7.77
N PRO A 182 0.74 -17.18 6.92
CA PRO A 182 2.16 -17.47 6.87
C PRO A 182 2.93 -16.95 8.09
N LYS A 183 2.33 -16.05 8.89
CA LYS A 183 2.92 -15.46 10.08
C LYS A 183 2.70 -16.27 11.35
N VAL A 184 1.80 -17.25 11.34
CA VAL A 184 1.51 -18.11 12.49
C VAL A 184 2.75 -18.89 12.93
N LYS A 185 2.99 -18.95 14.25
CA LYS A 185 4.12 -19.70 14.83
C LYS A 185 3.99 -21.18 14.50
N GLY A 186 5.11 -21.80 14.10
CA GLY A 186 5.15 -23.22 13.71
C GLY A 186 4.69 -23.52 12.27
N ASN A 187 4.31 -22.50 11.50
CA ASN A 187 4.02 -22.66 10.08
C ASN A 187 5.31 -22.85 9.26
N GLY A 188 5.32 -23.81 8.33
CA GLY A 188 6.48 -24.16 7.50
C GLY A 188 6.62 -23.34 6.21
N TYR A 189 5.69 -22.43 5.94
CA TYR A 189 5.68 -21.64 4.72
C TYR A 189 6.83 -20.60 4.70
N PRO A 190 7.66 -20.54 3.65
CA PRO A 190 8.92 -19.80 3.69
C PRO A 190 8.78 -18.28 3.54
N PHE A 191 7.65 -17.77 3.02
CA PHE A 191 7.45 -16.35 2.75
C PHE A 191 6.30 -15.78 3.57
N ARG A 192 6.62 -14.84 4.47
CA ARG A 192 5.68 -14.33 5.51
C ARG A 192 4.83 -13.14 5.07
N GLU A 193 5.16 -12.52 3.95
CA GLU A 193 4.65 -11.19 3.58
C GLU A 193 3.53 -11.21 2.54
N LEU A 194 2.88 -12.36 2.28
CA LEU A 194 1.69 -12.39 1.41
C LEU A 194 0.60 -11.45 1.97
N CYS A 195 -0.16 -10.80 1.10
CA CYS A 195 -1.44 -10.20 1.48
C CYS A 195 -2.51 -11.30 1.62
N GLY A 196 -3.64 -11.01 2.26
CA GLY A 196 -4.79 -11.91 2.42
C GLY A 196 -5.30 -12.48 1.08
N CYS A 197 -5.40 -11.67 0.03
CA CYS A 197 -5.72 -12.14 -1.32
C CYS A 197 -4.63 -13.05 -1.91
N GLY A 198 -3.36 -12.83 -1.56
CA GLY A 198 -2.25 -13.72 -1.90
C GLY A 198 -2.36 -15.09 -1.20
N VAL A 199 -2.79 -15.12 0.06
CA VAL A 199 -3.09 -16.36 0.79
C VAL A 199 -4.30 -17.08 0.18
N ALA A 200 -5.33 -16.33 -0.21
CA ALA A 200 -6.47 -16.89 -0.95
C ALA A 200 -6.04 -17.51 -2.30
N LEU A 201 -5.11 -16.89 -3.02
CA LEU A 201 -4.52 -17.49 -4.23
C LEU A 201 -3.76 -18.78 -3.92
N LYS A 202 -3.07 -18.89 -2.77
CA LYS A 202 -2.40 -20.13 -2.35
C LYS A 202 -3.37 -21.27 -2.11
N LEU A 203 -4.52 -20.96 -1.51
CA LEU A 203 -5.61 -21.93 -1.36
C LEU A 203 -6.12 -22.39 -2.73
N ILE A 204 -6.32 -21.46 -3.67
CA ILE A 204 -6.68 -21.79 -5.06
C ILE A 204 -5.62 -22.68 -5.71
N GLN A 205 -4.33 -22.35 -5.58
CA GLN A 205 -3.22 -23.16 -6.10
C GLN A 205 -3.30 -24.59 -5.57
N ALA A 206 -3.51 -24.77 -4.25
CA ALA A 206 -3.58 -26.10 -3.65
C ALA A 206 -4.79 -26.91 -4.12
N ILE A 207 -5.96 -26.28 -4.30
CA ILE A 207 -7.15 -26.93 -4.85
C ILE A 207 -6.88 -27.38 -6.30
N VAL A 208 -6.32 -26.48 -7.13
CA VAL A 208 -5.97 -26.79 -8.53
C VAL A 208 -4.95 -27.93 -8.61
N GLU A 209 -3.89 -27.90 -7.79
CA GLU A 209 -2.89 -28.98 -7.72
C GLU A 209 -3.53 -30.32 -7.33
N THR A 210 -4.47 -30.31 -6.37
CA THR A 210 -5.21 -31.52 -5.93
C THR A 210 -6.12 -32.08 -7.03
N GLU A 211 -6.75 -31.20 -7.81
CA GLU A 211 -7.58 -31.57 -8.95
C GLU A 211 -6.77 -31.99 -10.20
N GLY A 212 -5.44 -31.87 -10.15
CA GLY A 212 -4.55 -32.15 -11.28
C GLY A 212 -4.57 -31.08 -12.39
N GLY A 213 -5.04 -29.87 -12.05
CA GLY A 213 -5.06 -28.74 -12.97
C GLY A 213 -3.69 -28.08 -13.14
N ASP A 214 -3.60 -27.22 -14.15
CA ASP A 214 -2.35 -26.54 -14.52
C ASP A 214 -2.22 -25.13 -13.92
N ARG A 215 -1.10 -24.49 -14.22
CA ARG A 215 -0.80 -23.13 -13.75
C ARG A 215 -1.82 -22.10 -14.22
N GLU A 216 -2.33 -22.23 -15.45
CA GLU A 216 -3.23 -21.25 -16.05
C GLU A 216 -4.55 -21.15 -15.27
N CYS A 217 -4.99 -22.27 -14.70
CA CYS A 217 -6.20 -22.35 -13.87
C CYS A 217 -6.20 -21.37 -12.68
N TRP A 218 -5.02 -21.06 -12.11
CA TRP A 218 -4.91 -20.10 -11.00
C TRP A 218 -4.26 -18.78 -11.39
N SER A 219 -3.32 -18.77 -12.34
CA SER A 219 -2.57 -17.54 -12.67
C SER A 219 -3.45 -16.47 -13.33
N ARG A 220 -4.61 -16.85 -13.86
CA ARG A 220 -5.62 -15.92 -14.40
C ARG A 220 -6.23 -14.95 -13.36
N TYR A 221 -6.05 -15.20 -12.06
CA TYR A 221 -6.50 -14.32 -10.98
C TYR A 221 -5.41 -13.34 -10.51
N LEU A 222 -4.21 -13.39 -11.10
CA LEU A 222 -3.07 -12.56 -10.69
C LEU A 222 -3.30 -11.07 -10.89
N ASP A 223 -4.22 -10.66 -11.76
CA ASP A 223 -4.60 -9.26 -11.93
C ASP A 223 -5.23 -8.66 -10.66
N PHE A 224 -6.15 -9.37 -10.01
CA PHE A 224 -6.71 -8.96 -8.72
C PHE A 224 -5.72 -9.13 -7.57
N VAL A 225 -4.90 -10.19 -7.57
CA VAL A 225 -3.85 -10.37 -6.54
C VAL A 225 -2.81 -9.26 -6.62
N ALA A 226 -2.45 -8.80 -7.82
CA ALA A 226 -1.59 -7.64 -8.02
C ALA A 226 -2.21 -6.35 -7.47
N ILE A 227 -3.53 -6.17 -7.64
CA ILE A 227 -4.26 -5.02 -7.08
C ILE A 227 -4.20 -5.04 -5.56
N ALA A 228 -4.48 -6.20 -4.96
CA ALA A 228 -4.42 -6.42 -3.52
C ALA A 228 -3.02 -6.15 -2.95
N THR A 229 -2.01 -6.82 -3.51
CA THR A 229 -0.59 -6.73 -3.11
C THR A 229 -0.10 -5.27 -3.12
N ALA A 230 -0.46 -4.51 -4.16
CA ALA A 230 -0.06 -3.11 -4.26
C ALA A 230 -0.87 -2.17 -3.36
N ALA A 231 -2.13 -2.49 -3.06
CA ALA A 231 -2.98 -1.67 -2.21
C ALA A 231 -2.68 -1.85 -0.72
N ASP A 232 -2.34 -3.08 -0.31
CA ASP A 232 -2.04 -3.46 1.07
C ASP A 232 -0.60 -3.11 1.50
N LEU A 233 0.23 -2.65 0.56
CA LEU A 233 1.59 -2.18 0.81
C LEU A 233 2.50 -3.25 1.47
N VAL A 234 2.23 -4.52 1.22
CA VAL A 234 3.11 -5.63 1.61
C VAL A 234 4.46 -5.57 0.89
N SER A 235 5.48 -6.25 1.46
CA SER A 235 6.84 -6.24 0.91
C SER A 235 6.84 -6.78 -0.52
N LEU A 236 7.36 -5.99 -1.48
CA LEU A 236 7.47 -6.35 -2.89
C LEU A 236 8.74 -7.18 -3.18
N GLN A 237 8.87 -8.29 -2.46
CA GLN A 237 9.93 -9.26 -2.59
C GLN A 237 9.35 -10.62 -2.97
N GLN A 238 10.19 -11.51 -3.50
CA GLN A 238 9.86 -12.91 -3.80
C GLN A 238 8.48 -13.07 -4.50
N GLU A 239 7.55 -13.79 -3.89
CA GLU A 239 6.25 -14.13 -4.46
C GLU A 239 5.40 -12.90 -4.77
N ASN A 240 5.33 -11.93 -3.85
CA ASN A 240 4.57 -10.70 -4.08
C ASN A 240 5.10 -9.94 -5.31
N ARG A 241 6.43 -9.94 -5.51
CA ARG A 241 7.04 -9.32 -6.69
C ARG A 241 6.66 -10.09 -7.97
N ALA A 242 6.65 -11.42 -7.93
CA ALA A 242 6.22 -12.26 -9.05
C ALA A 242 4.73 -12.05 -9.37
N TYR A 243 3.85 -12.12 -8.38
CA TYR A 243 2.42 -11.92 -8.53
C TYR A 243 2.08 -10.53 -9.05
N LEU A 244 2.70 -9.49 -8.49
CA LEU A 244 2.50 -8.12 -8.96
C LEU A 244 2.99 -7.94 -10.41
N SER A 245 4.16 -8.49 -10.74
CA SER A 245 4.74 -8.37 -12.09
C SER A 245 3.90 -9.09 -13.15
N GLU A 246 3.48 -10.34 -12.88
CA GLU A 246 2.63 -11.10 -13.79
C GLU A 246 1.20 -10.57 -13.86
N GLY A 247 0.63 -10.12 -12.75
CA GLY A 247 -0.68 -9.48 -12.73
C GLY A 247 -0.73 -8.18 -13.52
N ILE A 248 0.31 -7.33 -13.43
CA ILE A 248 0.43 -6.14 -14.29
C ILE A 248 0.55 -6.54 -15.77
N LYS A 249 1.31 -7.58 -16.10
CA LYS A 249 1.38 -8.09 -17.48
C LYS A 249 0.01 -8.56 -17.98
N LEU A 250 -0.75 -9.27 -17.14
CA LEU A 250 -2.09 -9.75 -17.47
C LEU A 250 -3.05 -8.60 -17.74
N ILE A 251 -3.04 -7.55 -16.90
CA ILE A 251 -3.85 -6.34 -17.11
C ILE A 251 -3.49 -5.64 -18.43
N ARG A 252 -2.20 -5.63 -18.81
CA ARG A 252 -1.74 -5.00 -20.05
C ARG A 252 -2.17 -5.76 -21.30
N SER A 253 -2.10 -7.08 -21.27
CA SER A 253 -2.28 -7.93 -22.45
C SER A 253 -3.72 -8.40 -22.63
N SER A 254 -4.43 -8.72 -21.54
CA SER A 254 -5.77 -9.30 -21.57
C SER A 254 -6.57 -8.87 -20.33
N PRO A 255 -6.91 -7.57 -20.19
CA PRO A 255 -7.69 -7.11 -19.07
C PRO A 255 -9.10 -7.70 -19.13
N ARG A 256 -9.57 -8.25 -18.00
CA ARG A 256 -10.99 -8.59 -17.82
C ARG A 256 -11.88 -7.36 -17.98
N ALA A 257 -13.17 -7.56 -18.26
CA ALA A 257 -14.13 -6.49 -18.49
C ALA A 257 -14.13 -5.42 -17.37
N SER A 258 -14.13 -5.85 -16.11
CA SER A 258 -14.09 -4.96 -14.94
C SER A 258 -12.87 -4.04 -14.93
N LEU A 259 -11.68 -4.57 -15.18
CA LEU A 259 -10.43 -3.80 -15.22
C LEU A 259 -10.32 -2.92 -16.47
N SER A 260 -10.81 -3.39 -17.62
CA SER A 260 -10.86 -2.60 -18.86
C SER A 260 -11.75 -1.36 -18.70
N GLU A 261 -12.95 -1.51 -18.13
CA GLU A 261 -13.85 -0.37 -17.89
C GLU A 261 -13.25 0.58 -16.86
N MET A 262 -12.69 0.06 -15.76
CA MET A 262 -12.02 0.89 -14.75
C MET A 262 -10.82 1.65 -15.32
N ALA A 263 -10.03 1.05 -16.23
CA ALA A 263 -8.93 1.71 -16.93
C ALA A 263 -9.41 2.98 -17.67
N SER A 264 -10.61 2.92 -18.27
CA SER A 264 -11.23 4.06 -18.94
C SER A 264 -11.58 5.20 -17.97
N PHE A 265 -12.12 4.89 -16.78
CA PHE A 265 -12.41 5.89 -15.75
C PHE A 265 -11.14 6.55 -15.18
N ILE A 266 -10.06 5.79 -15.04
CA ILE A 266 -8.77 6.33 -14.58
C ILE A 266 -7.93 6.95 -15.71
N LYS A 267 -8.45 6.94 -16.96
CA LYS A 267 -7.83 7.50 -18.17
C LYS A 267 -6.46 6.89 -18.48
N VAL A 268 -6.37 5.57 -18.37
CA VAL A 268 -5.16 4.79 -18.64
C VAL A 268 -5.44 3.81 -19.76
N VAL A 269 -4.55 3.75 -20.73
CA VAL A 269 -4.55 2.69 -21.73
C VAL A 269 -4.02 1.43 -21.07
N PRO A 270 -4.71 0.27 -21.14
CA PRO A 270 -4.26 -0.96 -20.47
C PRO A 270 -2.81 -1.34 -20.78
N ALA A 271 -2.34 -1.17 -22.02
CA ALA A 271 -0.96 -1.46 -22.41
C ALA A 271 0.10 -0.68 -21.60
N ASP A 272 -0.24 0.51 -21.11
CA ASP A 272 0.65 1.39 -20.33
C ASP A 272 0.47 1.24 -18.82
N PHE A 273 -0.33 0.27 -18.37
CA PHE A 273 -0.71 0.12 -16.96
C PHE A 273 0.51 -0.13 -16.07
N VAL A 274 0.65 0.61 -14.97
CA VAL A 274 1.74 0.51 -14.00
C VAL A 274 1.18 0.46 -12.58
N MET A 275 2.02 0.11 -11.61
CA MET A 275 1.63 0.04 -10.18
C MET A 275 1.00 1.34 -9.66
N MET A 276 1.41 2.51 -10.17
CA MET A 276 0.81 3.79 -9.80
C MET A 276 -0.69 3.88 -10.16
N ASN A 277 -1.11 3.18 -11.23
CA ASN A 277 -2.52 3.13 -11.62
C ASN A 277 -3.36 2.28 -10.67
N ILE A 278 -2.75 1.30 -10.00
CA ILE A 278 -3.40 0.56 -8.91
C ILE A 278 -3.54 1.48 -7.68
N THR A 279 -2.40 1.91 -7.14
CA THR A 279 -2.31 2.62 -5.85
C THR A 279 -3.08 3.94 -5.82
N PHE A 280 -3.05 4.71 -6.91
CA PHE A 280 -3.72 6.02 -6.99
C PHE A 280 -4.94 6.05 -7.93
N GLY A 281 -5.20 4.96 -8.65
CA GLY A 281 -6.33 4.84 -9.57
C GLY A 281 -7.40 3.88 -9.06
N ILE A 282 -7.12 2.57 -9.07
CA ILE A 282 -8.11 1.52 -8.77
C ILE A 282 -8.37 1.40 -7.26
N ALA A 283 -7.34 1.23 -6.44
CA ALA A 283 -7.46 1.02 -5.00
C ALA A 283 -8.28 2.12 -4.29
N PRO A 284 -8.12 3.42 -4.60
CA PRO A 284 -8.92 4.48 -3.97
C PRO A 284 -10.41 4.42 -4.30
N ARG A 285 -10.81 3.79 -5.42
CA ARG A 285 -12.21 3.60 -5.84
C ARG A 285 -12.86 2.44 -5.11
N ILE A 286 -12.16 1.31 -5.02
CA ILE A 286 -12.59 0.17 -4.19
C ILE A 286 -12.76 0.61 -2.73
N ASN A 287 -11.73 1.25 -2.16
CA ASN A 287 -11.79 1.77 -0.78
C ASN A 287 -12.84 2.88 -0.58
N ALA A 288 -13.26 3.59 -1.62
CA ALA A 288 -14.32 4.58 -1.48
C ALA A 288 -15.66 3.93 -1.19
N ALA A 289 -15.93 2.73 -1.73
CA ALA A 289 -17.17 2.00 -1.49
C ALA A 289 -17.38 1.73 0.01
N GLY A 290 -16.40 1.12 0.69
CA GLY A 290 -16.47 0.86 2.14
C GLY A 290 -16.31 2.10 3.04
N ARG A 291 -15.98 3.28 2.48
CA ARG A 291 -15.88 4.54 3.25
C ARG A 291 -17.12 5.42 3.14
N MET A 292 -17.86 5.28 2.04
CA MET A 292 -19.01 6.12 1.72
C MET A 292 -20.32 5.38 1.94
N GLU A 293 -20.36 4.10 1.56
CA GLU A 293 -21.53 3.24 1.60
C GLU A 293 -21.09 1.81 1.94
N SER A 294 -21.42 0.82 1.11
CA SER A 294 -21.02 -0.58 1.29
C SER A 294 -19.99 -1.03 0.25
N ALA A 295 -19.01 -1.83 0.71
CA ALA A 295 -18.02 -2.47 -0.14
C ALA A 295 -18.61 -3.49 -1.15
N HIS A 296 -19.89 -3.85 -1.03
CA HIS A 296 -20.56 -4.77 -1.97
C HIS A 296 -20.49 -4.33 -3.44
N THR A 297 -20.48 -3.02 -3.73
CA THR A 297 -20.36 -2.52 -5.11
C THR A 297 -19.01 -2.91 -5.73
N ALA A 298 -17.93 -2.94 -4.94
CA ALA A 298 -16.62 -3.38 -5.41
C ALA A 298 -16.62 -4.87 -5.77
N ILE A 299 -17.27 -5.71 -4.96
CA ILE A 299 -17.43 -7.15 -5.26
C ILE A 299 -18.22 -7.33 -6.55
N LYS A 300 -19.36 -6.65 -6.71
CA LYS A 300 -20.20 -6.73 -7.92
C LYS A 300 -19.44 -6.30 -9.18
N TRP A 301 -18.63 -5.24 -9.08
CA TRP A 301 -17.73 -4.83 -10.16
C TRP A 301 -16.72 -5.93 -10.51
N MET A 302 -16.09 -6.56 -9.52
CA MET A 302 -15.09 -7.62 -9.77
C MET A 302 -15.70 -8.90 -10.36
N LEU A 303 -16.94 -9.23 -9.95
CA LEU A 303 -17.69 -10.41 -10.40
C LEU A 303 -18.48 -10.19 -11.70
N SER A 304 -18.41 -8.99 -12.30
CA SER A 304 -19.20 -8.65 -13.48
C SER A 304 -18.95 -9.57 -14.66
N SER A 305 -20.02 -10.05 -15.30
CA SER A 305 -19.94 -11.06 -16.37
C SER A 305 -19.67 -10.46 -17.76
N GLY A 306 -19.77 -9.13 -17.91
CA GLY A 306 -19.59 -8.43 -19.19
C GLY A 306 -19.31 -6.94 -19.03
N GLN A 307 -19.04 -6.27 -20.16
CA GLN A 307 -18.63 -4.85 -20.20
C GLN A 307 -19.69 -3.89 -19.68
N GLU A 308 -20.97 -4.10 -20.00
CA GLU A 308 -22.04 -3.19 -19.58
C GLU A 308 -22.21 -3.18 -18.05
N GLU A 309 -22.26 -4.36 -17.44
CA GLU A 309 -22.35 -4.51 -15.98
C GLU A 309 -21.10 -3.95 -15.29
N ALA A 310 -19.92 -4.29 -15.80
CA ALA A 310 -18.65 -3.77 -15.32
C ALA A 310 -18.60 -2.23 -15.36
N ARG A 311 -19.08 -1.63 -16.45
CA ARG A 311 -19.12 -0.18 -16.63
C ARG A 311 -20.07 0.49 -15.65
N ARG A 312 -21.25 -0.09 -15.42
CA ARG A 312 -22.22 0.43 -14.45
C ARG A 312 -21.61 0.49 -13.05
N TYR A 313 -21.08 -0.62 -12.54
CA TYR A 313 -20.50 -0.63 -11.20
C TYR A 313 -19.20 0.19 -11.12
N ALA A 314 -18.40 0.27 -12.20
CA ALA A 314 -17.24 1.17 -12.24
C ALA A 314 -17.65 2.66 -12.14
N ALA A 315 -18.79 3.04 -12.74
CA ALA A 315 -19.34 4.39 -12.61
C ALA A 315 -19.79 4.69 -11.18
N GLU A 316 -20.47 3.75 -10.52
CA GLU A 316 -20.86 3.87 -9.11
C GLU A 316 -19.64 4.04 -8.20
N LEU A 317 -18.59 3.23 -8.40
CA LEU A 317 -17.33 3.36 -7.66
C LEU A 317 -16.63 4.72 -7.89
N GLU A 318 -16.70 5.25 -9.11
CA GLU A 318 -16.14 6.57 -9.42
C GLU A 318 -16.93 7.71 -8.77
N GLU A 319 -18.26 7.60 -8.72
CA GLU A 319 -19.11 8.56 -8.02
C GLU A 319 -18.78 8.60 -6.52
N MET A 320 -18.71 7.42 -5.88
CA MET A 320 -18.32 7.28 -4.48
C MET A 320 -16.93 7.87 -4.22
N ASN A 321 -15.95 7.59 -5.09
CA ASN A 321 -14.61 8.13 -4.99
C ASN A 321 -14.56 9.66 -5.17
N THR A 322 -15.35 10.19 -6.09
CA THR A 322 -15.47 11.64 -6.33
C THR A 322 -16.02 12.34 -5.09
N ARG A 323 -17.16 11.86 -4.58
CA ARG A 323 -17.78 12.38 -3.35
C ARG A 323 -16.82 12.29 -2.16
N ARG A 324 -16.11 11.17 -2.00
CA ARG A 324 -15.10 11.00 -0.95
C ARG A 324 -13.98 12.03 -1.06
N ARG A 325 -13.48 12.30 -2.27
CA ARG A 325 -12.41 13.29 -2.52
C ARG A 325 -12.85 14.72 -2.21
N GLU A 326 -14.10 15.06 -2.53
CA GLU A 326 -14.67 16.38 -2.22
C GLU A 326 -14.75 16.61 -0.71
N ILE A 327 -15.28 15.63 0.04
CA ILE A 327 -15.36 15.69 1.52
C ILE A 327 -13.95 15.78 2.13
N ASP A 328 -13.03 14.91 1.69
CA ASP A 328 -11.63 14.90 2.12
C ASP A 328 -10.94 16.25 1.87
N ALA A 329 -11.12 16.85 0.68
CA ALA A 329 -10.55 18.16 0.35
C ALA A 329 -11.11 19.28 1.24
N GLY A 330 -12.42 19.30 1.48
CA GLY A 330 -13.07 20.27 2.37
C GLY A 330 -12.57 20.17 3.81
N ILE A 331 -12.49 18.95 4.35
CA ILE A 331 -11.98 18.71 5.71
C ILE A 331 -10.49 19.05 5.81
N THR A 332 -9.69 18.67 4.82
CA THR A 332 -8.26 19.01 4.79
C THR A 332 -8.05 20.53 4.81
N ALA A 333 -8.78 21.30 4.00
CA ALA A 333 -8.66 22.76 3.99
C ALA A 333 -9.02 23.39 5.34
N LYS A 334 -10.10 22.91 6.00
CA LYS A 334 -10.50 23.36 7.34
C LYS A 334 -9.45 22.99 8.39
N ALA A 335 -8.95 21.76 8.35
CA ALA A 335 -7.89 21.28 9.24
C ALA A 335 -6.61 22.12 9.09
N GLU A 336 -6.18 22.42 7.86
CA GLU A 336 -5.01 23.28 7.62
C GLU A 336 -5.20 24.69 8.15
N SER A 337 -6.39 25.28 8.02
CA SER A 337 -6.70 26.59 8.61
C SER A 337 -6.64 26.55 10.14
N MET A 338 -7.12 25.48 10.77
CA MET A 338 -7.05 25.30 12.23
C MET A 338 -5.60 25.18 12.71
N VAL A 339 -4.74 24.47 11.97
CA VAL A 339 -3.31 24.35 12.29
C VAL A 339 -2.60 25.69 12.11
N ALA A 340 -2.88 26.45 11.05
CA ALA A 340 -2.26 27.76 10.81
C ALA A 340 -2.61 28.80 11.90
N GLY A 341 -3.78 28.68 12.52
CA GLY A 341 -4.19 29.50 13.67
C GLY A 341 -3.52 29.10 14.99
N HIS A 342 -2.93 27.91 15.07
CA HIS A 342 -2.13 27.46 16.21
C HIS A 342 -0.64 27.73 15.93
N CYS A 343 0.14 28.09 16.96
CA CYS A 343 1.60 28.19 16.81
C CYS A 343 2.20 26.78 16.65
N ALA A 344 2.11 26.22 15.44
CA ALA A 344 2.65 24.90 15.07
C ALA A 344 4.16 24.76 15.35
N SER A 345 4.86 25.88 15.59
CA SER A 345 6.27 25.91 15.96
C SER A 345 6.60 25.33 17.35
N PHE A 346 5.61 25.16 18.24
CA PHE A 346 5.85 24.70 19.63
C PHE A 346 5.13 23.40 20.02
N CYS A 347 4.23 22.87 19.18
CA CYS A 347 3.52 21.62 19.48
C CYS A 347 4.36 20.40 19.04
N SER A 348 4.20 19.28 19.74
CA SER A 348 4.80 17.99 19.37
C SER A 348 3.80 17.05 18.68
N SER A 349 2.53 17.48 18.57
CA SER A 349 1.43 16.76 17.95
C SER A 349 0.38 17.71 17.34
N ILE A 350 -0.52 17.17 16.52
CA ILE A 350 -1.68 17.88 15.97
C ILE A 350 -2.96 17.12 16.34
N VAL A 351 -3.87 17.74 17.09
CA VAL A 351 -5.12 17.10 17.54
C VAL A 351 -6.32 17.97 17.22
N LEU A 352 -7.02 17.65 16.13
CA LEU A 352 -8.13 18.45 15.61
C LEU A 352 -9.46 17.71 15.74
N TYR A 353 -10.51 18.47 16.03
CA TYR A 353 -11.88 17.97 16.16
C TYR A 353 -12.85 18.95 15.52
N ASP A 354 -13.82 18.42 14.79
CA ASP A 354 -14.97 19.15 14.31
C ASP A 354 -16.17 18.20 14.21
N GLU A 355 -17.33 18.62 14.69
CA GLU A 355 -18.49 17.73 14.77
C GLU A 355 -19.08 17.35 13.41
N GLU A 356 -18.80 18.13 12.36
CA GLU A 356 -19.30 17.91 11.00
C GLU A 356 -18.38 16.98 10.18
N TRP A 357 -17.24 16.57 10.73
CA TRP A 357 -16.28 15.77 9.97
C TRP A 357 -16.73 14.33 9.78
N HIS A 358 -16.79 13.93 8.50
CA HIS A 358 -17.19 12.58 8.09
C HIS A 358 -16.15 11.53 8.53
N LEU A 359 -16.59 10.54 9.30
CA LEU A 359 -15.71 9.54 9.92
C LEU A 359 -14.91 8.72 8.89
N GLY A 360 -15.50 8.43 7.73
CA GLY A 360 -14.88 7.66 6.65
C GLY A 360 -13.60 8.25 6.04
N VAL A 361 -13.33 9.55 6.28
CA VAL A 361 -12.15 10.24 5.72
C VAL A 361 -11.15 10.72 6.77
N LEU A 362 -11.44 10.62 8.07
CA LEU A 362 -10.56 11.15 9.13
C LEU A 362 -9.13 10.63 9.02
N GLY A 363 -8.96 9.32 8.76
CA GLY A 363 -7.63 8.72 8.61
C GLY A 363 -6.87 9.22 7.37
N ILE A 364 -7.57 9.59 6.29
CA ILE A 364 -6.94 10.15 5.08
C ILE A 364 -6.43 11.56 5.37
N VAL A 365 -7.28 12.37 6.02
CA VAL A 365 -6.92 13.73 6.43
C VAL A 365 -5.76 13.70 7.43
N ALA A 366 -5.78 12.79 8.41
CA ALA A 366 -4.70 12.62 9.38
C ALA A 366 -3.37 12.34 8.71
N SER A 367 -3.34 11.44 7.71
CA SER A 367 -2.15 11.16 6.92
C SER A 367 -1.65 12.38 6.15
N LYS A 368 -2.53 13.16 5.51
CA LYS A 368 -2.12 14.37 4.76
C LYS A 368 -1.53 15.46 5.66
N ILE A 369 -2.16 15.69 6.82
CA ILE A 369 -1.68 16.66 7.81
C ILE A 369 -0.34 16.19 8.38
N LEU A 370 -0.21 14.91 8.74
CA LEU A 370 1.07 14.33 9.15
C LEU A 370 2.15 14.50 8.07
N ASP A 371 1.84 14.24 6.81
CA ASP A 371 2.80 14.34 5.71
C ASP A 371 3.32 15.76 5.50
N LYS A 372 2.45 16.75 5.69
CA LYS A 372 2.74 18.17 5.52
C LYS A 372 3.54 18.76 6.69
N TYR A 373 3.18 18.40 7.93
CA TYR A 373 3.75 19.00 9.13
C TYR A 373 4.80 18.12 9.83
N GLY A 374 4.87 16.82 9.53
CA GLY A 374 5.80 15.88 10.15
C GLY A 374 5.51 15.60 11.62
N LEU A 375 4.26 15.75 12.06
CA LEU A 375 3.85 15.58 13.46
C LEU A 375 2.80 14.47 13.59
N PRO A 376 2.83 13.67 14.68
CA PRO A 376 1.75 12.77 15.06
C PRO A 376 0.41 13.52 15.02
N THR A 377 -0.56 12.96 14.32
CA THR A 377 -1.80 13.67 13.99
C THR A 377 -3.03 12.85 14.36
N VAL A 378 -3.95 13.48 15.09
CA VAL A 378 -5.28 12.98 15.44
C VAL A 378 -6.33 13.86 14.76
N ILE A 379 -7.21 13.25 13.96
CA ILE A 379 -8.36 13.90 13.33
C ILE A 379 -9.65 13.25 13.85
N MET A 380 -10.58 14.04 14.39
CA MET A 380 -11.77 13.56 15.09
C MET A 380 -13.07 14.15 14.57
N GLY A 381 -14.12 13.32 14.52
CA GLY A 381 -15.50 13.70 14.23
C GLY A 381 -16.47 13.18 15.30
N ARG A 382 -17.75 13.52 15.18
CA ARG A 382 -18.78 13.12 16.15
C ARG A 382 -19.61 11.93 15.66
N MET A 383 -19.91 10.97 16.54
CA MET A 383 -20.79 9.84 16.26
C MET A 383 -21.58 9.44 17.50
N ASN A 384 -22.92 9.40 17.41
CA ASN A 384 -23.81 8.92 18.48
C ASN A 384 -23.51 9.55 19.86
N GLY A 385 -23.21 10.85 19.89
CA GLY A 385 -22.90 11.59 21.11
C GLY A 385 -21.44 11.50 21.58
N LEU A 386 -20.65 10.56 21.05
CA LEU A 386 -19.23 10.40 21.34
C LEU A 386 -18.36 11.05 20.26
N ILE A 387 -17.08 11.25 20.57
CA ILE A 387 -16.06 11.67 19.60
C ILE A 387 -15.30 10.44 19.15
N LYS A 388 -15.22 10.23 17.83
CA LYS A 388 -14.39 9.19 17.21
C LYS A 388 -13.23 9.81 16.44
N GLY A 389 -12.05 9.24 16.60
CA GLY A 389 -10.81 9.76 16.03
C GLY A 389 -10.05 8.72 15.22
N SER A 390 -9.28 9.20 14.25
CA SER A 390 -8.21 8.45 13.61
C SER A 390 -6.87 9.11 13.88
N VAL A 391 -5.89 8.29 14.25
CA VAL A 391 -4.54 8.71 14.61
C VAL A 391 -3.55 8.20 13.57
N ARG A 392 -2.56 9.02 13.22
CA ARG A 392 -1.42 8.67 12.39
C ARG A 392 -0.13 9.09 13.07
N SER A 393 0.88 8.23 12.99
CA SER A 393 2.18 8.42 13.63
C SER A 393 3.30 8.63 12.62
N VAL A 394 4.40 9.19 13.11
CA VAL A 394 5.69 9.22 12.41
C VAL A 394 6.44 7.91 12.66
N GLU A 395 7.41 7.56 11.80
CA GLU A 395 8.10 6.26 11.87
C GLU A 395 8.75 5.96 13.22
N ASN A 396 9.25 6.99 13.92
CA ASN A 396 9.98 6.84 15.18
C ASN A 396 9.11 6.98 16.43
N LEU A 397 7.79 6.80 16.32
CA LEU A 397 6.87 6.91 17.45
C LEU A 397 5.79 5.83 17.39
N ASN A 398 5.76 4.94 18.39
CA ASN A 398 4.70 3.94 18.52
C ASN A 398 3.43 4.60 19.08
N ILE A 399 2.43 4.78 18.23
CA ILE A 399 1.20 5.47 18.62
C ILE A 399 0.33 4.67 19.58
N TYR A 400 0.45 3.34 19.58
CA TYR A 400 -0.30 2.51 20.50
C TYR A 400 0.14 2.77 21.94
N ASP A 401 1.46 2.82 22.17
CA ASP A 401 2.04 3.11 23.48
C ASP A 401 1.67 4.54 23.94
N VAL A 402 1.71 5.51 23.03
CA VAL A 402 1.26 6.89 23.31
C VAL A 402 -0.21 6.94 23.72
N LEU A 403 -1.09 6.20 23.03
CA LEU A 403 -2.51 6.16 23.38
C LEU A 403 -2.75 5.41 24.69
N GLN A 404 -1.95 4.40 25.00
CA GLN A 404 -2.00 3.69 26.28
C GLN A 404 -1.70 4.64 27.45
N GLU A 405 -0.74 5.55 27.29
CA GLU A 405 -0.45 6.62 28.26
C GLU A 405 -1.52 7.72 28.34
N CYS A 406 -2.45 7.75 27.38
CA CYS A 406 -3.61 8.65 27.35
C CYS A 406 -4.93 7.94 27.73
N SER A 407 -4.86 6.67 28.13
CA SER A 407 -6.03 5.79 28.29
C SER A 407 -7.08 6.30 29.29
N GLU A 408 -6.69 7.09 30.29
CA GLU A 408 -7.61 7.70 31.25
C GLU A 408 -8.65 8.65 30.61
N HIS A 409 -8.37 9.16 29.41
CA HIS A 409 -9.25 10.06 28.66
C HIS A 409 -10.03 9.36 27.54
N LEU A 410 -9.80 8.06 27.31
CA LEU A 410 -10.32 7.31 26.19
C LEU A 410 -11.32 6.25 26.68
N ASP A 411 -12.48 6.19 26.04
CA ASP A 411 -13.45 5.13 26.30
C ASP A 411 -13.01 3.83 25.60
N GLN A 412 -12.45 3.96 24.38
CA GLN A 412 -11.93 2.85 23.58
C GLN A 412 -10.77 3.34 22.70
N PHE A 413 -9.75 2.52 22.51
CA PHE A 413 -8.73 2.73 21.48
C PHE A 413 -8.14 1.39 21.00
N GLY A 414 -7.59 1.39 19.79
CA GLY A 414 -6.97 0.20 19.21
C GLY A 414 -6.28 0.52 17.89
N GLY A 415 -5.29 -0.30 17.52
CA GLY A 415 -4.50 -0.08 16.30
C GLY A 415 -3.13 -0.72 16.36
N HIS A 416 -2.21 -0.17 15.54
CA HIS A 416 -0.82 -0.59 15.41
C HIS A 416 0.11 0.61 15.57
N HIS A 417 1.43 0.37 15.55
CA HIS A 417 2.45 1.39 15.79
C HIS A 417 2.33 2.68 14.96
N GLN A 418 1.81 2.62 13.72
CA GLN A 418 1.68 3.78 12.82
C GLN A 418 0.26 4.37 12.71
N ALA A 419 -0.77 3.64 13.14
CA ALA A 419 -2.15 4.06 12.96
C ALA A 419 -3.07 3.45 14.01
N ALA A 420 -3.99 4.27 14.53
CA ALA A 420 -4.97 3.82 15.52
C ALA A 420 -6.32 4.51 15.34
N GLY A 421 -7.36 3.91 15.93
CA GLY A 421 -8.67 4.49 16.16
C GLY A 421 -8.86 4.76 17.65
N LEU A 422 -9.64 5.78 17.98
CA LEU A 422 -9.99 6.11 19.36
C LEU A 422 -11.44 6.60 19.47
N THR A 423 -12.00 6.45 20.66
CA THR A 423 -13.29 6.99 21.07
C THR A 423 -13.15 7.66 22.43
N LEU A 424 -13.69 8.86 22.58
CA LEU A 424 -13.75 9.57 23.86
C LEU A 424 -15.06 10.35 24.01
N ARG A 425 -15.35 10.75 25.24
CA ARG A 425 -16.47 11.63 25.54
C ARG A 425 -16.08 13.11 25.30
N PRO A 426 -16.99 13.98 24.83
CA PRO A 426 -16.67 15.37 24.49
C PRO A 426 -15.95 16.19 25.58
N GLU A 427 -16.24 15.91 26.84
CA GLU A 427 -15.67 16.59 28.02
C GLU A 427 -14.19 16.23 28.24
N GLN A 428 -13.75 15.07 27.75
CA GLN A 428 -12.35 14.61 27.84
C GLN A 428 -11.44 15.22 26.76
N LEU A 429 -11.99 15.86 25.72
CA LEU A 429 -11.23 16.32 24.56
C LEU A 429 -10.08 17.27 24.90
N SER A 430 -10.31 18.22 25.81
CA SER A 430 -9.28 19.19 26.20
C SER A 430 -8.14 18.51 26.98
N ALA A 431 -8.49 17.60 27.89
CA ALA A 431 -7.50 16.85 28.68
C ALA A 431 -6.68 15.91 27.79
N PHE A 432 -7.35 15.18 26.89
CA PHE A 432 -6.69 14.33 25.90
C PHE A 432 -5.70 15.11 25.02
N ARG A 433 -6.10 16.27 24.47
CA ARG A 433 -5.21 17.12 23.66
C ARG A 433 -3.91 17.45 24.37
N LYS A 434 -4.01 17.85 25.65
CA LYS A 434 -2.86 18.22 26.46
C LYS A 434 -1.97 17.00 26.75
N ARG A 435 -2.56 15.92 27.24
CA ARG A 435 -1.81 14.70 27.59
C ARG A 435 -1.12 14.08 26.37
N PHE A 436 -1.80 14.05 25.22
CA PHE A 436 -1.25 13.52 23.98
C PHE A 436 -0.03 14.32 23.51
N ASP A 437 -0.09 15.65 23.55
CA ASP A 437 1.05 16.50 23.16
C ASP A 437 2.24 16.35 24.11
N GLU A 438 1.98 16.26 25.43
CA GLU A 438 3.00 16.01 26.45
C GLU A 438 3.73 14.69 26.19
N VAL A 439 3.00 13.58 26.04
CA VAL A 439 3.60 12.25 25.78
C VAL A 439 4.37 12.24 24.45
N CYS A 440 3.81 12.85 23.38
CA CYS A 440 4.54 13.00 22.12
C CYS A 440 5.83 13.82 22.29
N SER A 441 5.84 14.86 23.13
CA SER A 441 7.03 15.69 23.35
C SER A 441 8.14 14.96 24.12
N GLU A 442 7.77 14.06 25.03
CA GLU A 442 8.71 13.25 25.81
C GLU A 442 9.38 12.17 24.95
N GLN A 443 8.65 11.64 23.96
CA GLN A 443 9.11 10.53 23.12
C GLN A 443 9.69 10.97 21.76
N LEU A 444 9.37 12.17 21.25
CA LEU A 444 9.79 12.64 19.92
C LEU A 444 10.72 13.86 19.98
N SER A 445 12.03 13.58 19.89
CA SER A 445 13.08 14.62 19.75
C SER A 445 12.88 15.50 18.51
N VAL A 446 13.43 16.72 18.53
CA VAL A 446 13.33 17.67 17.41
C VAL A 446 14.04 17.12 16.17
N GLU A 447 15.18 16.46 16.36
CA GLU A 447 15.98 15.84 15.29
C GLU A 447 15.27 14.66 14.63
N ALA A 448 14.46 13.91 15.40
CA ALA A 448 13.64 12.81 14.86
C ALA A 448 12.46 13.31 13.99
N ARG A 449 12.13 14.61 14.02
CA ARG A 449 11.07 15.22 13.19
C ARG A 449 11.51 15.48 11.75
N GLN A 450 12.82 15.53 11.47
CA GLN A 450 13.31 15.78 10.11
C GLN A 450 13.25 14.51 9.26
N LYS A 451 12.50 14.56 8.16
CA LYS A 451 12.45 13.46 7.18
C LYS A 451 13.84 13.16 6.62
N GLU A 452 14.13 11.88 6.44
CA GLU A 452 15.40 11.37 5.93
C GLU A 452 15.27 10.89 4.48
N LEU A 453 16.31 11.13 3.68
CA LEU A 453 16.49 10.56 2.36
C LEU A 453 17.65 9.57 2.40
N LEU A 454 17.32 8.30 2.22
CA LEU A 454 18.30 7.22 2.08
C LEU A 454 18.75 7.14 0.63
N ILE A 455 20.03 7.40 0.40
CA ILE A 455 20.64 7.51 -0.93
C ILE A 455 21.39 6.21 -1.23
N ASP A 456 21.02 5.55 -2.32
CA ASP A 456 21.58 4.26 -2.73
C ASP A 456 23.02 4.37 -3.22
N ALA A 457 23.34 5.42 -4.00
CA ALA A 457 24.68 5.60 -4.53
C ALA A 457 24.95 7.04 -4.99
N GLU A 458 26.23 7.37 -5.12
CA GLU A 458 26.66 8.53 -5.92
C GLU A 458 26.55 8.21 -7.42
N LEU A 459 26.14 9.19 -8.22
CA LEU A 459 25.90 9.05 -9.65
C LEU A 459 26.56 10.17 -10.43
N ALA A 460 27.53 9.85 -11.28
CA ALA A 460 28.02 10.82 -12.26
C ALA A 460 26.99 10.96 -13.39
N LEU A 461 26.77 12.19 -13.87
CA LEU A 461 25.82 12.42 -14.97
C LEU A 461 26.23 11.69 -16.28
N GLU A 462 27.52 11.36 -16.42
CA GLU A 462 28.06 10.60 -17.56
C GLU A 462 27.64 9.11 -17.52
N ASP A 463 27.32 8.58 -16.34
CA ASP A 463 26.88 7.18 -16.18
C ASP A 463 25.42 6.96 -16.61
N ILE A 464 24.66 8.04 -16.81
CA ILE A 464 23.25 8.01 -17.24
C ILE A 464 23.16 7.71 -18.73
N THR A 465 23.47 6.46 -19.08
CA THR A 465 23.46 5.92 -20.44
C THR A 465 22.13 5.22 -20.76
N PRO A 466 21.82 4.94 -22.05
CA PRO A 466 20.67 4.12 -22.39
C PRO A 466 20.68 2.72 -21.74
N LYS A 467 21.87 2.13 -21.54
CA LYS A 467 22.03 0.86 -20.81
C LYS A 467 21.66 1.02 -19.34
N PHE A 468 22.18 2.06 -18.68
CA PHE A 468 21.83 2.38 -17.29
C PHE A 468 20.31 2.50 -17.11
N MET A 469 19.65 3.29 -17.96
CA MET A 469 18.21 3.50 -17.88
C MET A 469 17.41 2.22 -18.09
N LYS A 470 17.79 1.37 -19.06
CA LYS A 470 17.14 0.07 -19.28
C LYS A 470 17.25 -0.87 -18.09
N VAL A 471 18.37 -0.83 -17.35
CA VAL A 471 18.54 -1.65 -16.14
C VAL A 471 17.78 -1.05 -14.97
N LEU A 472 17.84 0.27 -14.78
CA LEU A 472 17.11 0.97 -13.72
C LEU A 472 15.58 0.73 -13.82
N GLU A 473 15.02 0.71 -15.03
CA GLU A 473 13.60 0.41 -15.26
C GLU A 473 13.19 -0.99 -14.77
N GLN A 474 14.11 -1.96 -14.78
CA GLN A 474 13.84 -3.34 -14.35
C GLN A 474 13.76 -3.48 -12.82
N PHE A 475 14.11 -2.44 -12.05
CA PHE A 475 13.89 -2.44 -10.60
C PHE A 475 12.39 -2.33 -10.27
N SER A 476 11.59 -1.75 -11.17
CA SER A 476 10.13 -1.74 -11.07
C SER A 476 9.57 -3.17 -10.97
N PRO A 477 8.42 -3.41 -10.29
CA PRO A 477 7.59 -2.44 -9.57
C PRO A 477 8.22 -1.93 -8.27
N PHE A 478 7.96 -0.66 -7.95
CA PHE A 478 8.48 0.02 -6.75
C PHE A 478 7.41 0.18 -5.67
N GLY A 479 7.76 -0.07 -4.41
CA GLY A 479 6.84 0.02 -3.28
C GLY A 479 7.54 -0.32 -1.96
N PHE A 480 6.77 -0.73 -0.95
CA PHE A 480 7.33 -1.21 0.31
C PHE A 480 8.24 -2.43 0.05
N GLY A 481 9.38 -2.50 0.74
CA GLY A 481 10.42 -3.51 0.48
C GLY A 481 11.23 -3.33 -0.82
N ASN A 482 10.82 -2.45 -1.75
CA ASN A 482 11.57 -2.14 -2.97
C ASN A 482 11.37 -0.68 -3.43
N ARG A 483 11.99 0.26 -2.71
CA ARG A 483 11.93 1.69 -3.05
C ARG A 483 12.58 2.00 -4.40
N GLU A 484 12.24 3.14 -4.99
CA GLU A 484 13.00 3.67 -6.13
C GLU A 484 14.46 3.96 -5.73
N PRO A 485 15.47 3.54 -6.52
CA PRO A 485 16.85 3.91 -6.28
C PRO A 485 17.03 5.42 -6.29
N LEU A 486 17.54 5.95 -5.18
CA LEU A 486 17.77 7.38 -5.03
C LEU A 486 19.25 7.67 -5.14
N PHE A 487 19.61 8.57 -6.06
CA PHE A 487 21.01 8.88 -6.32
C PHE A 487 21.35 10.29 -5.88
N VAL A 488 22.57 10.48 -5.38
CA VAL A 488 23.16 11.81 -5.23
C VAL A 488 24.12 12.05 -6.38
N THR A 489 23.99 13.16 -7.10
CA THR A 489 24.89 13.45 -8.21
C THR A 489 26.27 13.85 -7.70
N THR A 490 27.31 13.66 -8.51
CA THR A 490 28.52 14.48 -8.39
C THR A 490 28.19 15.98 -8.55
N PRO A 491 29.04 16.93 -8.13
CA PRO A 491 28.74 18.36 -8.32
C PRO A 491 28.42 18.71 -9.77
N CYS A 492 27.27 19.33 -9.98
CA CYS A 492 26.73 19.74 -11.26
C CYS A 492 26.72 21.27 -11.37
N ARG A 493 26.81 21.81 -12.59
CA ARG A 493 26.59 23.23 -12.87
C ARG A 493 25.21 23.44 -13.45
N LEU A 494 24.58 24.53 -13.07
CA LEU A 494 23.34 25.01 -13.70
C LEU A 494 23.62 25.44 -15.15
N VAL A 495 22.74 25.05 -16.08
CA VAL A 495 22.77 25.47 -17.48
C VAL A 495 21.54 26.34 -17.75
N GLY A 496 21.77 27.61 -18.11
CA GLY A 496 20.69 28.57 -18.32
C GLY A 496 19.98 28.99 -17.03
N LYS A 497 18.79 29.58 -17.18
CA LYS A 497 17.98 30.06 -16.05
C LYS A 497 16.94 29.02 -15.62
N PRO A 498 16.67 28.86 -14.31
CA PRO A 498 15.58 28.03 -13.83
C PRO A 498 14.23 28.65 -14.24
N LYS A 499 13.19 27.82 -14.25
CA LYS A 499 11.81 28.21 -14.55
C LYS A 499 10.89 27.72 -13.44
N LEU A 500 9.90 28.53 -13.11
CA LEU A 500 8.80 28.14 -12.24
C LEU A 500 7.58 27.81 -13.09
N LEU A 501 7.10 26.57 -13.01
CA LEU A 501 5.94 26.07 -13.74
C LEU A 501 4.71 26.10 -12.83
N LYS A 502 3.63 26.73 -13.30
CA LYS A 502 2.36 26.87 -12.57
C LYS A 502 2.55 27.42 -11.15
N GLU A 503 3.56 28.27 -10.95
CA GLU A 503 3.93 28.86 -9.65
C GLU A 503 4.27 27.84 -8.54
N ARG A 504 4.43 26.54 -8.88
CA ARG A 504 4.59 25.45 -7.91
C ARG A 504 5.81 24.57 -8.15
N HIS A 505 6.12 24.26 -9.40
CA HIS A 505 7.17 23.29 -9.73
C HIS A 505 8.38 23.98 -10.33
N VAL A 506 9.59 23.65 -9.87
CA VAL A 506 10.82 24.22 -10.41
C VAL A 506 11.37 23.31 -11.51
N LYS A 507 11.81 23.90 -12.61
CA LYS A 507 12.44 23.20 -13.73
C LYS A 507 13.73 23.90 -14.12
N PHE A 508 14.81 23.15 -14.29
CA PHE A 508 16.11 23.69 -14.67
C PHE A 508 16.97 22.65 -15.40
N MET A 509 18.10 23.07 -15.97
CA MET A 509 19.03 22.17 -16.65
C MET A 509 20.34 22.09 -15.88
N VAL A 510 20.96 20.92 -15.85
CA VAL A 510 22.27 20.72 -15.24
C VAL A 510 23.23 19.96 -16.13
N GLN A 511 24.52 20.20 -15.93
CA GLN A 511 25.61 19.50 -16.62
C GLN A 511 26.80 19.29 -15.68
N SER A 512 27.53 18.19 -15.83
CA SER A 512 28.79 17.96 -15.12
C SER A 512 29.86 17.48 -16.09
N GLY A 513 31.06 18.06 -16.03
CA GLY A 513 32.16 17.68 -16.92
C GLY A 513 31.78 17.74 -18.40
N ARG A 514 31.87 16.59 -19.08
CA ARG A 514 31.50 16.43 -20.51
C ARG A 514 30.16 15.71 -20.68
N SER A 515 29.39 15.52 -19.61
CA SER A 515 28.07 14.91 -19.68
C SER A 515 27.15 15.67 -20.64
N PRO A 516 26.12 15.00 -21.19
CA PRO A 516 24.95 15.69 -21.71
C PRO A 516 24.34 16.63 -20.66
N SER A 517 23.59 17.63 -21.11
CA SER A 517 22.74 18.42 -20.22
C SER A 517 21.46 17.64 -19.90
N PHE A 518 21.12 17.56 -18.62
CA PHE A 518 19.90 16.88 -18.16
C PHE A 518 18.90 17.89 -17.63
N GLU A 519 17.63 17.64 -17.96
CA GLU A 519 16.52 18.39 -17.40
C GLU A 519 16.21 17.89 -15.99
N VAL A 520 16.01 18.81 -15.06
CA VAL A 520 15.64 18.54 -13.67
C VAL A 520 14.24 19.10 -13.41
N ILE A 521 13.37 18.29 -12.81
CA ILE A 521 12.04 18.71 -12.36
C ILE A 521 11.91 18.49 -10.85
N GLY A 522 11.60 19.55 -10.11
CA GLY A 522 11.26 19.50 -8.69
C GLY A 522 9.80 19.86 -8.48
N PHE A 523 8.99 18.91 -8.02
CA PHE A 523 7.57 19.14 -7.76
C PHE A 523 7.36 19.84 -6.42
N ASP A 524 6.53 20.90 -6.38
CA ASP A 524 6.19 21.66 -5.16
C ASP A 524 7.44 22.24 -4.44
N ARG A 525 8.35 22.80 -5.25
CA ARG A 525 9.62 23.39 -4.82
C ARG A 525 9.83 24.84 -5.32
N PRO A 526 8.90 25.79 -5.05
CA PRO A 526 9.13 27.19 -5.39
C PRO A 526 10.31 27.82 -4.62
N ASP A 527 10.65 27.26 -3.45
CA ASP A 527 11.81 27.64 -2.63
C ASP A 527 13.13 27.52 -3.40
N ILE A 528 13.30 26.46 -4.20
CA ILE A 528 14.51 26.27 -5.00
C ILE A 528 14.66 27.35 -6.06
N PHE A 529 13.55 27.74 -6.70
CA PHE A 529 13.57 28.82 -7.68
C PHE A 529 14.02 30.13 -7.03
N ALA A 530 13.45 30.47 -5.87
CA ALA A 530 13.84 31.65 -5.11
C ALA A 530 15.31 31.60 -4.63
N ASP A 531 15.82 30.42 -4.27
CA ASP A 531 17.23 30.24 -3.91
C ASP A 531 18.17 30.52 -5.08
N PHE A 532 17.86 30.02 -6.28
CA PHE A 532 18.66 30.31 -7.47
C PHE A 532 18.60 31.78 -7.88
N ASP A 533 17.45 32.43 -7.73
CA ASP A 533 17.28 33.85 -8.08
C ASP A 533 18.11 34.77 -7.16
N ARG A 534 18.28 34.37 -5.90
CA ARG A 534 19.12 35.07 -4.91
C ARG A 534 20.61 34.80 -5.05
N TYR A 535 21.02 33.79 -5.81
CA TYR A 535 22.41 33.38 -5.89
C TYR A 535 23.16 34.16 -6.97
N GLU A 536 24.23 34.87 -6.58
CA GLU A 536 25.09 35.56 -7.55
C GLU A 536 26.04 34.54 -8.23
N GLY A 537 25.94 34.42 -9.56
CA GLY A 537 26.81 33.56 -10.38
C GLY A 537 26.20 32.21 -10.77
N SER A 538 27.05 31.25 -11.14
CA SER A 538 26.62 29.89 -11.53
C SER A 538 26.98 28.89 -10.44
N PRO A 539 26.08 28.60 -9.47
CA PRO A 539 26.38 27.70 -8.36
C PRO A 539 26.68 26.29 -8.86
N ARG A 540 27.56 25.59 -8.14
CA ARG A 540 27.61 24.12 -8.20
C ARG A 540 26.55 23.55 -7.28
N VAL A 541 25.90 22.48 -7.71
CA VAL A 541 24.82 21.84 -6.95
C VAL A 541 25.01 20.34 -6.89
N LEU A 542 24.67 19.76 -5.74
CA LEU A 542 24.42 18.33 -5.59
C LEU A 542 22.91 18.10 -5.67
N LEU A 543 22.49 17.16 -6.48
CA LEU A 543 21.08 16.78 -6.62
C LEU A 543 20.87 15.41 -6.00
N VAL A 544 19.83 15.28 -5.19
CA VAL A 544 19.29 13.98 -4.80
C VAL A 544 18.09 13.72 -5.70
N CYS A 545 18.22 12.77 -6.62
CA CYS A 545 17.28 12.60 -7.73
C CYS A 545 17.11 11.15 -8.19
N ILE A 546 16.05 10.94 -8.97
CA ILE A 546 15.74 9.67 -9.65
C ILE A 546 15.75 9.95 -11.16
N PRO A 547 16.65 9.32 -11.95
CA PRO A 547 16.59 9.38 -13.40
C PRO A 547 15.33 8.66 -13.92
N GLU A 548 14.57 9.32 -14.81
CA GLU A 548 13.37 8.77 -15.42
C GLU A 548 13.33 9.04 -16.93
N LYS A 549 12.81 8.09 -17.71
CA LYS A 549 12.52 8.34 -19.12
C LYS A 549 11.20 9.08 -19.25
N LYS A 550 11.17 10.08 -20.13
CA LYS A 550 9.97 10.80 -20.54
C LYS A 550 9.78 10.67 -22.04
N ASN A 551 8.53 10.55 -22.45
CA ASN A 551 8.14 10.67 -23.84
C ASN A 551 7.32 11.96 -24.00
N TRP A 552 7.76 12.84 -24.88
CA TRP A 552 7.03 14.06 -25.22
C TRP A 552 7.06 14.29 -26.74
N ASN A 553 5.88 14.42 -27.35
CA ASN A 553 5.74 14.57 -28.81
C ASN A 553 6.50 13.51 -29.62
N GLY A 554 6.51 12.26 -29.14
CA GLY A 554 7.20 11.14 -29.80
C GLY A 554 8.73 11.15 -29.65
N ARG A 555 9.30 12.05 -28.83
CA ARG A 555 10.73 12.05 -28.49
C ARG A 555 10.93 11.55 -27.07
N GLU A 556 11.77 10.53 -26.94
CA GLU A 556 12.22 10.04 -25.64
C GLU A 556 13.46 10.82 -25.17
N TYR A 557 13.45 11.20 -23.90
CA TYR A 557 14.60 11.83 -23.24
C TYR A 557 14.64 11.43 -21.76
N VAL A 558 15.80 11.64 -21.13
CA VAL A 558 15.97 11.39 -19.70
C VAL A 558 15.80 12.69 -18.92
N GLN A 559 15.00 12.66 -17.86
CA GLN A 559 14.78 13.74 -16.91
C GLN A 559 15.20 13.27 -15.51
N LEU A 560 15.74 14.17 -14.70
CA LEU A 560 16.06 13.92 -13.30
C LEU A 560 14.90 14.44 -12.44
N ARG A 561 14.18 13.53 -11.79
CA ARG A 561 13.15 13.90 -10.82
C ARG A 561 13.82 14.23 -9.49
N LEU A 562 13.80 15.51 -9.13
CA LEU A 562 14.45 16.03 -7.94
C LEU A 562 13.66 15.71 -6.68
N LYS A 563 14.35 15.17 -5.67
CA LYS A 563 13.84 15.03 -4.30
C LYS A 563 14.37 16.14 -3.40
N ASP A 564 15.67 16.42 -3.48
CA ASP A 564 16.28 17.54 -2.76
C ASP A 564 17.57 18.03 -3.43
N MET A 565 18.07 19.19 -3.00
CA MET A 565 19.34 19.72 -3.50
C MET A 565 20.14 20.48 -2.44
N SER A 566 21.44 20.59 -2.70
CA SER A 566 22.37 21.43 -1.96
C SER A 566 23.20 22.24 -2.93
N ILE A 567 23.44 23.50 -2.60
CA ILE A 567 24.48 24.31 -3.26
C ILE A 567 25.82 23.92 -2.61
N VAL A 568 26.89 23.87 -3.41
CA VAL A 568 28.26 23.50 -3.02
C VAL A 568 29.17 24.71 -3.09
#